data_AF-A0A953AAL3-F1
#
_entry.id   AF-A0A953AAL3-F1
#
_cell.length_a   1.000
_cell.length_b   1.000
_cell.length_c   1.000
_cell.angle_alpha   90.00
_cell.angle_beta   90.00
_cell.angle_gamma   90.00
#
_symmetry.space_group_name_H-M   'P 1'
#
loop_
_entity.id
_entity.type
_entity.pdbx_description
1 polymer ?
#
loop_
_entity_poly.entity_id
_entity_poly.type
_entity_poly.pdbx_seq_one_letter_code
_entity_poly.pdbx_strand_id
1 'polypeptide(L)' 'MKLSQKAEISYDLIKEIFRDPYRVVTTDTLQRLANALRVPATELIEDVPEEQWRRETGRRD' A
#
# COMPACT_ATOMS: atom_id res chain seq x y z
N MET A 1 3.59 4.54 -19.17
CA MET A 1 4.43 4.89 -18.00
C MET A 1 4.12 3.94 -16.85
N LYS A 2 5.12 3.27 -16.28
CA LYS A 2 4.95 2.35 -15.14
C LYS A 2 4.79 3.15 -13.84
N LEU A 3 3.92 2.70 -12.93
CA LEU A 3 3.68 3.37 -11.63
C LEU A 3 4.98 3.60 -10.84
N SER A 4 5.94 2.68 -10.92
CA SER A 4 7.28 2.79 -10.31
C SER A 4 8.03 4.06 -10.70
N GLN A 5 7.98 4.43 -11.98
CA GLN A 5 8.67 5.63 -12.47
C GLN A 5 7.96 6.90 -12.02
N LYS A 6 6.63 6.90 -11.94
CA LYS A 6 5.85 8.07 -11.50
C LYS A 6 5.93 8.31 -9.99
N ALA A 7 6.01 7.25 -9.20
CA ALA A 7 6.10 7.33 -7.75
C ALA A 7 7.55 7.37 -7.24
N GLU A 8 8.56 7.25 -8.12
CA GLU A 8 9.97 7.17 -7.75
C GLU A 8 10.25 6.07 -6.70
N ILE A 9 9.57 4.93 -6.84
CA ILE A 9 9.72 3.76 -5.97
C ILE A 9 10.10 2.54 -6.79
N SER A 10 10.79 1.59 -6.15
CA SER A 10 11.20 0.36 -6.83
C SER A 10 9.97 -0.42 -7.30
N TYR A 11 10.10 -1.06 -8.46
CA TYR A 11 9.05 -1.91 -9.00
C TYR A 11 8.76 -3.11 -8.09
N ASP A 12 9.78 -3.60 -7.37
CA ASP A 12 9.64 -4.69 -6.42
C ASP A 12 8.81 -4.27 -5.20
N LEU A 13 9.00 -3.05 -4.69
CA LEU A 13 8.16 -2.54 -3.60
C LEU A 13 6.69 -2.44 -4.01
N ILE A 14 6.40 -1.97 -5.23
CA ILE A 14 5.03 -1.95 -5.76
C ILE A 14 4.45 -3.37 -5.83
N LYS A 15 5.23 -4.34 -6.31
CA LYS A 15 4.80 -5.75 -6.37
C LYS A 15 4.56 -6.32 -4.98
N GLU A 16 5.38 -5.98 -4.00
CA GLU A 16 5.23 -6.42 -2.62
C GLU A 16 3.95 -5.85 -2.00
N ILE A 17 3.71 -4.55 -2.14
CA ILE A 17 2.47 -3.90 -1.67
C ILE A 17 1.24 -4.49 -2.36
N PHE A 18 1.31 -4.76 -3.67
CA PHE A 18 0.22 -5.38 -4.40
C PHE A 18 -0.07 -6.83 -3.95
N ARG A 19 0.96 -7.56 -3.49
CA ARG A 19 0.83 -8.93 -2.98
C ARG A 19 0.37 -8.98 -1.52
N ASP A 20 0.81 -8.02 -0.72
CA ASP A 20 0.47 -7.87 0.69
C ASP A 20 0.10 -6.41 0.98
N PRO A 21 -1.19 -6.04 0.85
CA PRO A 21 -1.65 -4.67 1.14
C PRO A 21 -1.50 -4.30 2.63
N TYR A 22 -1.26 -5.28 3.51
CA TYR A 22 -1.02 -5.09 4.94
C TYR A 22 0.46 -4.96 5.30
N ARG A 23 1.36 -4.95 4.30
CA ARG A 23 2.79 -4.74 4.53
C ARG A 23 3.04 -3.36 5.12
N VAL A 24 3.94 -3.31 6.10
CA VAL A 24 4.41 -2.05 6.68
C VAL A 24 5.16 -1.22 5.62
N VAL A 25 4.69 0.01 5.43
CA VAL A 25 5.30 1.03 4.57
C VAL A 25 5.43 2.35 5.32
N THR A 26 6.30 3.24 4.84
CA THR A 26 6.42 4.59 5.40
C THR A 26 5.34 5.51 4.86
N THR A 27 5.03 6.58 5.61
CA THR A 27 4.12 7.64 5.16
C THR A 27 4.62 8.35 3.90
N ASP A 28 5.94 8.47 3.71
CA ASP A 28 6.55 8.98 2.47
C ASP A 28 6.26 8.08 1.26
N THR A 29 6.39 6.76 1.42
CA THR A 29 6.06 5.79 0.35
C THR A 29 4.59 5.89 -0.05
N LEU A 30 3.70 5.99 0.94
CA LEU A 30 2.28 6.15 0.72
C LEU A 30 1.95 7.46 -0.01
N GLN A 31 2.58 8.57 0.38
CA GLN A 31 2.38 9.87 -0.26
C GLN A 31 2.86 9.88 -1.72
N ARG A 32 3.99 9.23 -2.01
CA ARG A 32 4.50 9.07 -3.38
C ARG A 32 3.54 8.27 -4.27
N LEU A 33 2.99 7.18 -3.74
CA LEU A 33 1.95 6.40 -4.43
C LEU A 33 0.70 7.24 -4.70
N ALA A 34 0.20 7.96 -3.69
CA ALA A 34 -0.96 8.83 -3.79
C ALA A 34 -0.78 9.91 -4.88
N ASN A 35 0.38 10.59 -4.87
CA ASN A 35 0.73 11.59 -5.88
C ASN A 35 0.78 11.00 -7.30
N ALA A 36 1.38 9.82 -7.46
CA ALA A 36 1.48 9.15 -8.75
C ALA A 36 0.11 8.70 -9.30
N LEU A 37 -0.81 8.33 -8.40
CA LEU A 37 -2.19 7.94 -8.69
C LEU A 37 -3.15 9.12 -8.79
N ARG A 38 -2.73 10.32 -8.37
CA ARG A 38 -3.53 11.55 -8.34
C ARG A 38 -4.77 11.43 -7.44
N VAL A 39 -4.62 10.78 -6.31
CA VAL A 39 -5.64 10.64 -5.27
C VAL A 39 -5.08 11.12 -3.92
N PRO A 40 -5.93 11.53 -2.97
CA PRO A 40 -5.51 11.72 -1.59
C PRO A 40 -4.95 10.42 -0.99
N ALA A 41 -3.99 10.52 -0.06
CA ALA A 41 -3.44 9.34 0.61
C ALA A 41 -4.49 8.55 1.42
N THR A 42 -5.57 9.22 1.85
CA THR A 42 -6.71 8.59 2.53
C THR A 42 -7.49 7.63 1.63
N GLU A 43 -7.43 7.78 0.30
CA GLU A 43 -8.03 6.82 -0.65
C GLU A 43 -7.19 5.54 -0.80
N LEU A 44 -5.98 5.51 -0.25
CA LEU A 44 -5.11 4.33 -0.24
C LEU A 44 -5.17 3.55 1.07
N ILE A 45 -5.82 4.10 2.11
CA ILE A 45 -5.92 3.50 3.44
C ILE A 45 -7.40 3.16 3.68
N GLU A 46 -7.65 1.94 4.13
CA GLU A 46 -8.97 1.49 4.57
C GLU A 46 -8.93 1.16 6.06
N ASP A 47 -9.97 1.54 6.80
CA ASP A 47 -10.17 1.09 8.18
C ASP A 47 -10.78 -0.32 8.13
N VAL A 48 -9.91 -1.33 8.27
CA VAL A 48 -10.30 -2.74 8.19
C VAL A 48 -10.53 -3.29 9.60
N PRO A 49 -11.72 -3.84 9.91
CA PRO A 49 -11.98 -4.49 11.19
C PRO A 49 -10.99 -5.62 11.48
N GLU A 50 -10.59 -5.78 12.74
CA GLU A 50 -9.58 -6.76 13.15
C GLU A 50 -9.93 -8.21 12.73
N GLU A 51 -11.20 -8.59 12.80
CA GLU A 51 -11.66 -9.91 12.34
C GLU A 51 -11.41 -10.13 10.85
N GLN A 52 -11.66 -9.11 10.02
CA GLN A 52 -11.38 -9.17 8.59
C GLN A 52 -9.88 -9.23 8.34
N TRP A 53 -9.10 -8.37 9.01
CA TRP A 53 -7.64 -8.37 8.93
C TRP A 53 -7.03 -9.74 9.26
N ARG A 54 -7.48 -10.38 10.35
CA ARG A 54 -7.03 -11.73 10.75
C ARG A 54 -7.39 -12.80 9.72
N ARG A 55 -8.58 -12.72 9.12
CA ARG A 55 -9.01 -13.67 8.07
C ARG A 55 -8.16 -13.54 6.81
N GLU A 56 -7.83 -12.32 6.40
CA GLU A 56 -7.09 -12.05 5.17
C GLU A 56 -5.59 -12.28 5.31
N THR A 57 -5.00 -11.94 6.45
CA THR A 57 -3.55 -12.08 6.68
C THR A 57 -3.15 -13.41 7.29
N GLY A 58 -4.09 -14.13 7.93
CA GLY A 58 -3.79 -15.32 8.73
C GLY A 58 -2.90 -15.05 9.95
N ARG A 59 -2.58 -13.77 10.23
CA ARG A 59 -1.80 -13.38 11.41
C ARG A 59 -2.70 -13.53 12.65
N ARG A 60 -2.19 -14.29 13.60
CA ARG A 60 -2.59 -14.25 15.01
C ARG A 60 -1.35 -13.73 15.72
N ASP A 61 -1.53 -12.70 16.53
CA ASP A 61 -0.45 -12.00 17.23
C ASP A 61 0.49 -12.96 17.98
#